data_AF-A0A3A0A191-F1
#
_entry.id   AF-A0A3A0A191-F1
#
_cell.length_a   1.000
_cell.length_b   1.000
_cell.length_c   1.000
_cell.angle_alpha   90.00
_cell.angle_beta   90.00
_cell.angle_gamma   90.00
#
_symmetry.space_group_name_H-M   'P 1'
#
loop_
_entity.id
_entity.type
_entity.pdbx_description
1 polymer ?
#
loop_
_entity_poly.entity_id
_entity_poly.type
_entity_poly.pdbx_seq_one_letter_code
_entity_poly.pdbx_strand_id
1 'polypeptide(L)'
;MKKRRLSSLKNGKQLLNYARRSENYAGERVEGSHHIVHSKRGGFVVIPIHGNKELAIGTRNSIIKRMLAKELSLEIQFYDESAPARGYDAAIDWHCRANQVGCGGRV
;
A
#
# COMPACT_ATOMS: atom_id res chain seq x y z
N MET A 1 -1.20 -20.85 -15.42
CA MET A 1 -1.39 -20.91 -13.93
C MET A 1 -2.70 -20.23 -13.56
N LYS A 2 -3.57 -20.85 -12.75
CA LYS A 2 -4.82 -20.21 -12.28
C LYS A 2 -4.49 -19.05 -11.31
N LYS A 3 -4.80 -17.79 -11.66
CA LYS A 3 -4.68 -16.63 -10.74
C LYS A 3 -5.62 -16.87 -9.55
N ARG A 4 -5.08 -17.12 -8.35
CA ARG A 4 -5.90 -17.11 -7.12
C ARG A 4 -6.40 -15.68 -6.91
N ARG A 5 -7.70 -15.52 -6.63
CA ARG A 5 -8.27 -14.22 -6.27
C ARG A 5 -7.59 -13.71 -4.99
N LEU A 6 -7.06 -12.48 -4.98
CA LEU A 6 -6.41 -11.88 -3.81
C LEU A 6 -7.28 -11.99 -2.54
N SER A 7 -8.59 -11.84 -2.69
CA SER A 7 -9.57 -11.91 -1.59
C SER A 7 -9.60 -13.26 -0.86
N SER A 8 -9.10 -14.33 -1.48
CA SER A 8 -9.04 -15.67 -0.87
C SER A 8 -7.78 -15.88 -0.01
N LEU A 9 -6.82 -14.95 -0.04
CA LEU A 9 -5.54 -15.09 0.65
C LEU A 9 -5.70 -14.62 2.10
N LYS A 10 -5.43 -15.51 3.05
CA LYS A 10 -5.72 -15.29 4.47
C LYS A 10 -4.51 -14.91 5.30
N ASN A 11 -3.30 -15.25 4.86
CA ASN A 11 -2.07 -15.01 5.62
C ASN A 11 -0.99 -14.28 4.81
N GLY A 12 0.01 -13.74 5.51
CA GLY A 12 1.11 -13.00 4.89
C GLY A 12 1.93 -13.82 3.91
N LYS A 13 2.18 -15.10 4.19
CA LYS A 13 2.94 -16.01 3.30
C LYS A 13 2.24 -16.18 1.95
N GLN A 14 0.91 -16.29 1.95
CA GLN A 14 0.10 -16.37 0.75
C GLN A 14 0.13 -15.07 -0.06
N LEU A 15 0.04 -13.91 0.61
CA LEU A 15 0.13 -12.59 -0.04
C LEU A 15 1.52 -12.34 -0.63
N LEU A 16 2.59 -12.72 0.07
CA LEU A 16 3.96 -12.63 -0.45
C LEU A 16 4.16 -13.55 -1.66
N ASN A 17 3.69 -14.80 -1.58
CA ASN A 17 3.76 -15.73 -2.70
C ASN A 17 2.97 -15.24 -3.92
N TYR A 18 1.86 -14.53 -3.69
CA TYR A 18 1.15 -13.86 -4.78
C TYR A 18 2.03 -12.77 -5.41
N ALA A 19 2.61 -11.87 -4.60
CA ALA A 19 3.47 -10.79 -5.10
C ALA A 19 4.66 -11.32 -5.90
N ARG A 20 5.37 -12.34 -5.39
CA ARG A 20 6.51 -13.00 -6.07
C ARG A 20 6.16 -13.63 -7.41
N ARG A 21 4.90 -14.05 -7.61
CA ARG A 21 4.40 -14.65 -8.86
C ARG A 21 3.75 -13.63 -9.78
N SER A 22 3.53 -12.41 -9.31
CA SER A 22 2.93 -11.34 -10.09
C SER A 22 4.03 -10.60 -10.85
N GLU A 23 3.79 -10.33 -12.12
CA GLU A 23 4.73 -9.56 -12.95
C GLU A 23 4.83 -8.10 -12.53
N ASN A 24 3.91 -7.63 -11.67
CA ASN A 24 3.80 -6.24 -11.22
C ASN A 24 4.72 -5.90 -10.04
N TYR A 25 5.30 -6.90 -9.37
CA TYR A 25 6.17 -6.69 -8.22
C TYR A 25 7.59 -7.12 -8.56
N ALA A 26 8.57 -6.40 -8.01
CA ALA A 26 9.99 -6.70 -8.13
C ALA A 26 10.69 -6.25 -6.85
N GLY A 27 11.77 -6.94 -6.48
CA GLY A 27 12.53 -6.60 -5.29
C GLY A 27 11.80 -6.95 -4.00
N GLU A 28 12.54 -7.57 -3.09
CA GLU A 28 12.08 -7.91 -1.76
C GLU A 28 13.16 -7.52 -0.76
N ARG A 29 12.76 -6.73 0.25
CA ARG A 29 13.58 -6.47 1.43
C ARG A 29 12.91 -7.10 2.64
N VAL A 30 13.70 -7.74 3.48
CA VAL A 30 13.21 -8.36 4.72
C VAL A 30 13.71 -7.55 5.90
N GLU A 31 12.78 -7.18 6.79
CA GLU A 31 13.06 -6.47 8.03
C GLU A 31 12.31 -7.16 9.18
N GLY A 32 13.02 -8.01 9.93
CA GLY A 32 12.41 -8.88 10.93
C GLY A 32 11.34 -9.79 10.31
N SER A 33 10.10 -9.66 10.78
CA SER A 33 8.94 -10.40 10.26
C SER A 33 8.23 -9.70 9.10
N HIS A 34 8.73 -8.57 8.60
CA HIS A 34 8.08 -7.80 7.54
C HIS A 34 8.81 -7.98 6.21
N HIS A 35 8.04 -8.33 5.18
CA HIS A 35 8.52 -8.41 3.81
C HIS A 35 8.02 -7.19 3.05
N ILE A 36 8.96 -6.38 2.56
CA ILE A 36 8.70 -5.19 1.79
C ILE A 36 8.88 -5.54 0.32
N VAL A 37 7.78 -5.55 -0.43
CA VAL A 37 7.78 -5.83 -1.87
C VAL A 37 7.58 -4.54 -2.65
N HIS A 38 8.44 -4.27 -3.62
CA HIS A 38 8.31 -3.07 -4.45
C HIS A 38 7.43 -3.34 -5.66
N SER A 39 6.58 -2.38 -6.01
CA SER A 39 5.85 -2.42 -7.28
C SER A 39 6.77 -1.92 -8.38
N LYS A 40 6.77 -2.59 -9.54
CA LYS A 40 7.43 -2.07 -10.75
C LYS A 40 6.83 -0.75 -11.22
N ARG A 41 5.60 -0.44 -10.79
CA ARG A 41 4.89 0.82 -11.04
C ARG A 41 5.10 1.88 -9.96
N GLY A 42 6.00 1.64 -9.01
CA GLY A 42 6.35 2.58 -7.95
C GLY A 42 5.62 2.35 -6.62
N GLY A 43 6.35 2.67 -5.54
CA GLY A 43 5.93 2.40 -4.16
C GLY A 43 6.15 0.95 -3.74
N PHE A 44 5.70 0.62 -2.54
CA PHE A 44 5.92 -0.68 -1.92
C PHE A 44 4.70 -1.15 -1.11
N VAL A 45 4.66 -2.44 -0.83
CA VAL A 45 3.69 -3.06 0.08
C VAL A 45 4.45 -3.80 1.17
N VAL A 46 4.07 -3.57 2.42
CA VAL A 46 4.63 -4.29 3.57
C VAL A 46 3.71 -5.45 3.93
N ILE A 47 4.27 -6.65 4.01
CA ILE A 47 3.57 -7.89 4.29
C ILE A 47 4.16 -8.52 5.56
N PRO A 48 3.44 -8.49 6.69
CA PRO A 48 3.88 -9.17 7.91
C PRO A 48 3.72 -10.69 7.77
N ILE A 49 4.76 -11.44 8.14
CA ILE A 49 4.77 -12.90 8.20
C ILE A 49 5.04 -13.36 9.63
N HIS A 50 3.96 -13.65 10.36
CA HIS A 50 4.02 -14.21 11.73
C HIS A 50 3.63 -15.69 11.72
N GLY A 51 4.58 -16.58 11.43
CA GLY A 51 4.40 -18.03 11.61
C GLY A 51 3.21 -18.63 10.85
N ASN A 52 2.94 -18.16 9.63
CA ASN A 52 1.82 -18.60 8.77
C ASN A 52 0.41 -18.38 9.36
N LYS A 53 0.29 -17.62 10.46
CA LYS A 53 -1.00 -17.28 11.07
C LYS A 53 -1.85 -16.43 10.12
N GLU A 54 -3.17 -16.61 10.21
CA GLU A 54 -4.10 -15.73 9.50
C GLU A 54 -3.93 -14.29 9.98
N LEU A 55 -3.99 -13.36 9.03
CA LEU A 55 -3.96 -11.93 9.34
C LEU A 55 -5.35 -11.49 9.81
N ALA A 56 -5.38 -10.57 10.77
CA ALA A 56 -6.61 -9.89 11.15
C ALA A 56 -7.29 -9.30 9.91
N ILE A 57 -8.62 -9.40 9.84
CA ILE A 57 -9.41 -9.05 8.64
C ILE A 57 -9.09 -7.63 8.16
N GLY A 58 -8.99 -6.66 9.08
CA GLY A 58 -8.64 -5.27 8.76
C GLY A 58 -7.25 -5.14 8.12
N THR A 59 -6.23 -5.72 8.76
CA THR A 59 -4.85 -5.73 8.25
C THR A 59 -4.78 -6.39 6.87
N ARG A 60 -5.38 -7.57 6.72
CA ARG A 60 -5.44 -8.31 5.47
C ARG A 60 -6.09 -7.47 4.35
N ASN A 61 -7.25 -6.89 4.63
CA ASN A 61 -7.97 -6.08 3.65
C ASN A 61 -7.18 -4.81 3.27
N SER A 62 -6.47 -4.19 4.22
CA SER A 62 -5.62 -3.03 3.95
C SER A 62 -4.46 -3.38 3.00
N ILE A 63 -3.84 -4.55 3.19
CA ILE A 63 -2.75 -5.03 2.33
C ILE A 63 -3.29 -5.35 0.94
N ILE A 64 -4.40 -6.08 0.85
CA ILE A 64 -5.05 -6.40 -0.44
C ILE A 64 -5.42 -5.12 -1.19
N LYS A 65 -5.99 -4.10 -0.52
CA LYS A 65 -6.32 -2.82 -1.13
C LYS A 65 -5.09 -2.14 -1.71
N ARG A 66 -3.97 -2.11 -0.96
CA ARG A 66 -2.69 -1.57 -1.45
C ARG A 66 -2.17 -2.37 -2.64
N MET A 67 -2.23 -3.69 -2.58
CA MET A 67 -1.76 -4.53 -3.67
C MET A 67 -2.57 -4.30 -4.95
N LEU A 68 -3.90 -4.29 -4.85
CA LEU A 68 -4.78 -4.01 -5.99
C LEU A 68 -4.53 -2.61 -6.55
N ALA A 69 -4.38 -1.59 -5.69
CA ALA A 69 -4.04 -0.25 -6.15
C ALA A 69 -2.75 -0.26 -6.99
N LYS A 70 -1.72 -1.01 -6.57
CA LYS A 70 -0.45 -1.11 -7.32
C LYS A 70 -0.55 -1.92 -8.61
N GLU A 71 -1.47 -2.87 -8.70
CA GLU A 71 -1.75 -3.62 -9.95
C GLU A 71 -2.64 -2.84 -10.93
N LEU A 72 -3.53 -2.00 -10.41
CA LEU A 72 -4.47 -1.20 -11.19
C LEU A 72 -3.97 0.20 -11.51
N SER A 73 -2.79 0.62 -11.00
CA SER A 73 -2.15 1.90 -11.34
C SER A 73 -1.62 1.90 -12.79
N LEU A 74 -2.46 1.58 -13.77
CA LEU A 74 -2.33 2.08 -15.14
C LEU A 74 -2.92 3.49 -15.12
N GLU A 75 -2.23 4.43 -15.76
CA GLU A 75 -2.69 5.80 -16.04
C GLU A 75 -2.83 6.78 -14.86
N ILE A 76 -1.72 7.11 -14.19
CA ILE A 76 -1.41 8.54 -13.96
C ILE A 76 0.09 8.73 -14.23
N GLN A 77 0.47 8.56 -15.50
CA GLN A 77 1.61 9.30 -16.03
C GLN A 77 1.00 10.54 -16.72
N PHE A 78 1.59 11.71 -16.48
CA PHE A 78 1.18 13.05 -16.91
C PHE A 78 0.07 13.73 -16.07
N TYR A 79 0.48 14.41 -15.01
CA TYR A 79 0.02 15.79 -14.86
C TYR A 79 1.09 16.68 -15.50
N ASP A 80 0.71 17.20 -16.64
CA ASP A 80 1.28 18.32 -17.39
C ASP A 80 2.05 19.34 -16.54
N GLU A 81 3.30 19.61 -16.91
CA GLU A 81 4.16 20.67 -16.33
C GLU A 81 3.60 22.10 -16.56
N SER A 82 2.45 22.26 -17.23
CA SER A 82 1.79 23.54 -17.42
C SER A 82 0.64 23.86 -16.45
N ALA A 83 0.27 22.94 -15.54
CA ALA A 83 -0.75 23.21 -14.53
C ALA A 83 -0.13 23.80 -13.24
N PRO A 84 -0.50 25.02 -12.81
CA PRO A 84 0.13 25.68 -11.66
C PRO A 84 -0.09 24.85 -10.39
N ALA A 85 1.03 24.48 -9.76
CA ALA A 85 1.18 23.70 -8.55
C ALA A 85 0.22 24.10 -7.41
N ARG A 86 -1.02 23.59 -7.43
CA ARG A 86 -2.04 23.85 -6.40
C ARG A 86 -2.54 22.60 -5.68
N GLY A 87 -1.97 21.43 -5.96
CA GLY A 87 -2.44 20.16 -5.39
C GLY A 87 -1.61 19.61 -4.23
N TYR A 88 -0.30 19.86 -4.21
CA TYR A 88 0.60 19.23 -3.22
C TYR A 88 0.49 19.90 -1.84
N ASP A 89 0.42 21.23 -1.81
CA ASP A 89 0.30 21.99 -0.57
C ASP A 89 -1.07 21.77 0.10
N ALA A 90 -2.14 21.58 -0.65
CA ALA A 90 -3.47 21.33 -0.09
C ALA A 90 -3.60 19.94 0.59
N ALA A 91 -2.91 18.93 0.05
CA ALA A 91 -2.91 17.59 0.64
C ALA A 91 -2.07 17.53 1.93
N ILE A 92 -0.95 18.27 1.97
CA ILE A 92 -0.17 18.45 3.21
C ILE A 92 -0.92 19.35 4.21
N ASP A 93 -1.58 20.42 3.77
CA ASP A 93 -2.37 21.30 4.65
C ASP A 93 -3.55 20.55 5.31
N TRP A 94 -4.21 19.63 4.59
CA TRP A 94 -5.23 18.76 5.20
C TRP A 94 -4.62 17.81 6.25
N HIS A 95 -3.45 17.24 5.98
CA HIS A 95 -2.76 16.36 6.93
C HIS A 95 -2.23 17.12 8.15
N CYS A 96 -1.76 18.36 7.97
CA CYS A 96 -1.30 19.24 9.04
C CYS A 96 -2.46 19.79 9.88
N ARG A 97 -3.60 20.18 9.28
CA ARG A 97 -4.81 20.60 10.00
C ARG A 97 -5.47 19.47 10.77
N ALA A 98 -5.55 18.27 10.20
CA ALA A 98 -6.16 17.12 10.85
C ALA A 98 -5.39 16.65 12.11
N ASN A 99 -4.10 16.97 12.21
CA ASN A 99 -3.28 16.65 13.38
C ASN A 99 -3.18 17.78 14.42
N GLN A 100 -3.72 18.98 14.15
CA GLN A 100 -3.82 20.08 15.13
C GLN A 100 -5.11 20.05 15.96
N VAL A 101 -6.12 19.28 15.56
CA VAL A 101 -7.36 19.08 16.34
C VAL A 101 -7.14 18.05 17.45
N GLY A 102 -6.33 18.44 18.43
CA GLY A 102 -5.93 17.56 19.52
C GLY A 102 -5.35 18.26 20.74
N CYS A 103 -5.70 19.51 21.03
CA CYS A 103 -5.50 20.13 22.35
C CYS A 103 -6.55 21.24 22.56
N GLY A 104 -7.46 21.06 23.50
CA GLY A 104 -8.42 22.10 23.92
C GLY A 104 -7.74 23.24 24.68
N GLY A 105 -8.37 24.43 24.64
CA GLY A 105 -7.91 25.58 25.41
C GLY A 105 -8.67 26.87 25.10
N ARG A 106 -9.83 27.02 25.73
CA ARG A 106 -10.50 28.25 26.23
C ARG A 106 -9.86 29.62 25.85
N VAL A 107 -10.64 30.46 25.17
CA VAL A 107 -10.94 31.86 25.53
C VAL A 107 -12.31 32.23 24.98
#